data_AF-A0A6N2KY54-F1
#
_entry.id   AF-A0A6N2KY54-F1
#
_cell.length_a   1.000
_cell.length_b   1.000
_cell.length_c   1.000
_cell.angle_alpha   90.00
_cell.angle_beta   90.00
_cell.angle_gamma   90.00
#
_symmetry.space_group_name_H-M   'P 1'
#
loop_
_entity.id
_entity.type
_entity.pdbx_description
1 polymer ?
#
loop_
_entity_poly.entity_id
_entity_poly.type
_entity_poly.pdbx_seq_one_letter_code
_entity_poly.pdbx_strand_id
1 'polypeptide(L)'
;MFTCTKWVESSNGKSCVGKKIVAIILQDKDFLPRCEHIVKVSEPLVRVLIADNEEKPSMGYLYETMDKAKEEIKTRLKNRVSQYGPYIRAIDARWDKFVPDCDIQDIISGQLEEYKKATGDFGMPLAIRQRERLNPVAWWKQFRNDTQELQKFEIRALS
;
A
#
# COMPACT_ATOMS: atom_id res chain seq x y z
N MET A 1 29.66 -1.19 4.63
CA MET A 1 29.42 -1.76 3.29
C MET A 1 30.37 -1.16 2.25
N PHE A 2 30.43 0.17 2.07
CA PHE A 2 31.28 0.83 1.05
C PHE A 2 32.72 1.15 1.47
N THR A 3 33.04 1.06 2.77
CA THR A 3 34.39 1.26 3.34
C THR A 3 35.10 -0.05 3.69
N CYS A 4 34.49 -1.20 3.40
CA CYS A 4 35.06 -2.51 3.72
C CYS A 4 36.19 -2.85 2.73
N THR A 5 37.27 -3.47 3.23
CA THR A 5 38.39 -3.96 2.42
C THR A 5 37.94 -4.84 1.27
N LYS A 6 36.96 -5.73 1.51
CA LYS A 6 36.34 -6.59 0.47
C LYS A 6 35.73 -5.79 -0.69
N TRP A 7 35.14 -4.62 -0.41
CA TRP A 7 34.55 -3.76 -1.44
C TRP A 7 35.63 -2.99 -2.20
N VAL A 8 36.59 -2.39 -1.48
CA VAL A 8 37.69 -1.60 -2.05
C VAL A 8 38.56 -2.44 -2.99
N GLU A 9 38.73 -3.72 -2.68
CA GLU A 9 39.54 -4.66 -3.47
C GLU A 9 38.76 -5.29 -4.65
N SER A 10 37.43 -5.20 -4.65
CA SER A 10 36.58 -5.75 -5.71
C SER A 10 36.74 -5.03 -7.04
N SER A 11 36.39 -5.72 -8.14
CA SER A 11 36.32 -5.13 -9.49
C SER A 11 35.45 -3.87 -9.52
N ASN A 12 34.31 -3.90 -8.83
CA ASN A 12 33.36 -2.81 -8.75
C ASN A 12 33.89 -1.61 -7.93
N GLY A 13 34.63 -1.86 -6.84
CA GLY A 13 35.24 -0.80 -6.02
C GLY A 13 36.43 -0.11 -6.69
N LYS A 14 37.18 -0.83 -7.53
CA LYS A 14 38.31 -0.28 -8.31
C LYS A 14 37.87 0.53 -9.52
N SER A 15 36.67 0.25 -10.05
CA SER A 15 36.08 0.98 -11.17
C SER A 15 35.95 2.49 -10.87
N CYS A 16 36.15 3.32 -11.89
CA CYS A 16 35.95 4.77 -11.79
C CYS A 16 34.51 5.12 -11.39
N VAL A 17 33.53 4.29 -11.77
CA VAL A 17 32.12 4.45 -11.39
C VAL A 17 31.90 4.14 -9.91
N GLY A 18 32.48 3.04 -9.42
CA GLY A 18 32.38 2.65 -8.01
C GLY A 18 32.99 3.72 -7.08
N LYS A 19 34.12 4.30 -7.46
CA LYS A 19 34.74 5.41 -6.70
C LYS A 19 33.85 6.66 -6.66
N LYS A 20 33.19 7.01 -7.77
CA LYS A 20 32.23 8.12 -7.81
C LYS A 20 31.01 7.86 -6.91
N ILE A 21 30.47 6.64 -6.92
CA ILE A 21 29.35 6.24 -6.05
C ILE A 21 29.77 6.34 -4.57
N VAL A 22 30.95 5.83 -4.21
CA VAL A 22 31.48 5.93 -2.85
C VAL A 22 31.69 7.39 -2.45
N ALA A 23 32.18 8.24 -3.35
CA ALA A 23 32.32 9.67 -3.10
C ALA A 23 30.95 10.32 -2.82
N ILE A 24 29.92 10.05 -3.64
CA ILE A 24 28.56 10.56 -3.40
C ILE A 24 28.05 10.10 -2.03
N ILE A 25 28.11 8.80 -1.73
CA ILE A 25 27.57 8.24 -0.49
C ILE A 25 28.33 8.72 0.77
N LEU A 26 29.65 8.89 0.69
CA LEU A 26 30.47 9.27 1.85
C LEU A 26 30.59 10.79 2.03
N GLN A 27 30.51 11.58 0.96
CA GLN A 27 30.60 13.05 1.05
C GLN A 27 29.24 13.68 1.36
N ASP A 28 28.16 13.12 0.84
CA ASP A 28 26.81 13.59 1.10
C ASP A 28 26.21 12.87 2.31
N LYS A 29 26.31 13.52 3.48
CA LYS A 29 25.78 13.01 4.75
C LYS A 29 24.25 12.85 4.72
N ASP A 30 23.56 13.55 3.83
CA ASP A 30 22.10 13.51 3.70
C ASP A 30 21.64 12.49 2.66
N PHE A 31 22.54 11.88 1.89
CA PHE A 31 22.18 10.89 0.88
C PHE A 31 21.45 9.68 1.47
N LEU A 32 22.02 9.05 2.50
CA LEU A 32 21.42 7.87 3.13
C LEU A 32 20.10 8.19 3.85
N PRO A 33 19.99 9.28 4.65
CA PRO A 33 18.71 9.72 5.19
C PRO A 33 17.63 9.97 4.13
N ARG A 34 17.99 10.53 2.97
CA ARG A 34 17.05 10.72 1.85
C ARG A 34 16.57 9.40 1.27
N CYS A 35 17.49 8.45 1.04
CA CYS A 35 17.14 7.11 0.58
C CYS A 35 16.23 6.38 1.59
N GLU A 36 16.55 6.47 2.88
CA GLU A 36 15.73 5.91 3.95
C GLU A 36 14.32 6.53 3.95
N HIS A 37 14.23 7.85 3.78
CA HIS A 37 12.94 8.55 3.67
C HIS A 37 12.13 8.08 2.46
N ILE A 38 12.76 7.90 1.30
CA ILE A 38 12.08 7.37 0.10
C ILE A 38 11.53 5.98 0.37
N VAL A 39 12.35 5.07 0.91
CA VAL A 39 11.94 3.69 1.23
C VAL A 39 10.78 3.68 2.23
N LYS A 40 10.82 4.56 3.25
CA LYS A 40 9.73 4.67 4.24
C LYS A 40 8.39 4.99 3.60
N VAL A 41 8.37 5.81 2.56
CA VAL A 41 7.16 6.22 1.84
C VAL A 41 6.75 5.22 0.77
N SER A 42 7.70 4.62 0.05
CA SER A 42 7.41 3.73 -1.09
C SER A 42 7.06 2.30 -0.67
N GLU A 43 7.62 1.79 0.43
CA GLU A 43 7.40 0.40 0.86
C GLU A 43 5.91 0.07 1.09
N PRO A 44 5.10 0.87 1.81
CA PRO A 44 3.67 0.58 1.98
C PRO A 44 2.91 0.57 0.64
N LEU A 45 3.31 1.41 -0.31
CA LEU A 45 2.69 1.47 -1.64
C LEU A 45 3.02 0.23 -2.48
N VAL A 46 4.24 -0.31 -2.36
CA VAL A 46 4.61 -1.57 -3.02
C VAL A 46 3.73 -2.72 -2.51
N ARG A 47 3.37 -2.73 -1.22
CA ARG A 47 2.44 -3.75 -0.68
C ARG A 47 1.05 -3.66 -1.30
N VAL A 48 0.53 -2.45 -1.54
CA VAL A 48 -0.74 -2.25 -2.25
C VAL A 48 -0.65 -2.81 -3.68
N LEU A 49 0.46 -2.55 -4.38
CA LEU A 49 0.67 -3.06 -5.73
C LEU A 49 0.79 -4.59 -5.78
N ILE A 50 1.38 -5.21 -4.77
CA ILE A 50 1.43 -6.68 -4.67
C ILE A 50 0.01 -7.23 -4.47
N ALA A 51 -0.80 -6.59 -3.63
CA ALA A 51 -2.20 -6.98 -3.43
C ALA A 51 -3.03 -6.91 -4.72
N ASP A 52 -2.75 -5.95 -5.60
CA ASP A 52 -3.38 -5.82 -6.93
C ASP A 52 -3.02 -6.97 -7.90
N ASN A 53 -1.81 -7.54 -7.75
CA ASN A 53 -1.32 -8.62 -8.63
C ASN A 53 -1.67 -10.03 -8.14
N GLU A 54 -2.16 -10.20 -6.90
CA GLU A 54 -2.74 -11.47 -6.47
C GLU A 54 -4.07 -11.71 -7.20
N GLU A 55 -4.43 -12.98 -7.43
CA GLU A 55 -5.59 -13.39 -8.24
C GLU A 55 -6.89 -12.68 -7.77
N LYS A 56 -7.20 -11.55 -8.41
CA LYS A 56 -8.32 -10.62 -8.12
C LYS A 56 -8.53 -10.34 -6.63
N PRO A 57 -7.85 -9.34 -6.05
CA PRO A 57 -8.24 -8.88 -4.73
C PRO A 57 -9.69 -8.39 -4.76
N SER A 58 -10.50 -8.82 -3.79
CA SER A 58 -11.79 -8.17 -3.55
C SER A 58 -11.53 -6.67 -3.32
N MET A 59 -12.24 -5.78 -4.00
CA MET A 59 -12.01 -4.31 -3.88
C MET A 59 -11.96 -3.82 -2.43
N GLY A 60 -12.74 -4.42 -1.51
CA GLY A 60 -12.67 -4.09 -0.07
C GLY A 60 -11.27 -4.31 0.53
N TYR A 61 -10.58 -5.38 0.12
CA TYR A 61 -9.19 -5.66 0.52
C TYR A 61 -8.21 -4.66 -0.08
N LEU A 62 -8.39 -4.26 -1.35
CA LEU A 62 -7.52 -3.27 -2.00
C LEU A 62 -7.65 -1.89 -1.32
N TYR A 63 -8.88 -1.47 -1.02
CA TYR A 63 -9.16 -0.23 -0.27
C TYR A 63 -8.62 -0.29 1.15
N GLU A 64 -8.83 -1.39 1.87
CA GLU A 64 -8.27 -1.57 3.22
C GLU A 64 -6.73 -1.54 3.20
N THR A 65 -6.11 -2.15 2.21
CA THR A 65 -4.64 -2.15 2.05
C THR A 65 -4.13 -0.76 1.72
N MET A 66 -4.84 0.01 0.90
CA MET A 66 -4.53 1.41 0.60
C MET A 66 -4.67 2.30 1.84
N ASP A 67 -5.75 2.16 2.61
CA ASP A 67 -5.94 2.89 3.87
C ASP A 67 -4.84 2.57 4.88
N LYS A 68 -4.50 1.29 5.04
CA LYS A 68 -3.37 0.85 5.87
C LYS A 68 -2.05 1.45 5.40
N ALA A 69 -1.80 1.51 4.10
CA ALA A 69 -0.59 2.12 3.54
C ALA A 69 -0.52 3.63 3.86
N LYS A 70 -1.63 4.36 3.75
CA LYS A 70 -1.71 5.78 4.13
C LYS A 70 -1.43 5.98 5.62
N GLU A 71 -2.02 5.18 6.50
CA GLU A 71 -1.78 5.25 7.95
C GLU A 71 -0.34 4.88 8.33
N GLU A 72 0.25 3.91 7.64
CA GLU A 72 1.64 3.53 7.85
C GLU A 72 2.60 4.66 7.45
N ILE A 73 2.35 5.34 6.32
CA ILE A 73 3.12 6.52 5.90
C ILE A 73 3.00 7.65 6.95
N LYS A 74 1.79 7.93 7.44
CA LYS A 74 1.56 8.93 8.51
C LYS A 74 2.37 8.59 9.76
N THR A 75 2.31 7.34 10.19
CA THR A 75 3.01 6.83 11.39
C THR A 75 4.53 6.91 11.22
N ARG A 76 5.06 6.45 10.08
CA ARG A 76 6.50 6.50 9.75
C ARG A 76 7.04 7.93 9.68
N LEU A 77 6.19 8.90 9.32
CA LEU A 77 6.49 10.34 9.29
C LEU A 77 6.05 11.08 10.56
N LYS A 78 5.97 10.36 11.69
CA LYS A 78 5.71 10.90 13.04
C LYS A 78 4.42 11.74 13.12
N ASN A 79 3.43 11.42 12.29
CA ASN A 79 2.15 12.15 12.18
C ASN A 79 2.31 13.67 11.95
N ARG A 80 3.41 14.10 11.32
CA ARG A 80 3.61 15.51 10.95
C ARG A 80 2.97 15.82 9.60
N VAL A 81 1.87 16.57 9.63
CA VAL A 81 1.06 16.90 8.43
C VAL A 81 1.90 17.55 7.32
N SER A 82 2.87 18.40 7.68
CA SER A 82 3.77 19.04 6.70
C SER A 82 4.68 18.05 5.96
N GLN A 83 5.00 16.91 6.57
CA GLN A 83 5.88 15.89 6.00
C GLN A 83 5.10 14.87 5.17
N TYR A 84 3.98 14.33 5.69
CA TYR A 84 3.22 13.30 4.97
C TYR A 84 2.17 13.88 4.01
N GLY A 85 1.66 15.09 4.27
CA GLY A 85 0.52 15.67 3.56
C GLY A 85 0.67 15.75 2.04
N PRO A 86 1.84 16.15 1.49
CA PRO A 86 2.07 16.11 0.05
C PRO A 86 1.96 14.71 -0.55
N TYR A 87 2.42 13.67 0.17
CA TYR A 87 2.36 12.29 -0.30
C TYR A 87 0.93 11.76 -0.30
N ILE A 88 0.17 12.00 0.77
CA ILE A 88 -1.23 11.57 0.85
C ILE A 88 -2.05 12.21 -0.28
N ARG A 89 -1.89 13.53 -0.51
CA ARG A 89 -2.56 14.19 -1.63
C ARG A 89 -2.17 13.61 -3.00
N ALA A 90 -0.90 13.28 -3.19
CA ALA A 90 -0.45 12.67 -4.44
C ALA A 90 -1.00 11.25 -4.63
N ILE A 91 -1.11 10.47 -3.55
CA ILE A 91 -1.73 9.15 -3.55
C ILE A 91 -3.21 9.26 -3.86
N ASP A 92 -3.95 10.12 -3.16
CA ASP A 92 -5.39 10.34 -3.36
C ASP A 92 -5.68 10.78 -4.80
N ALA A 93 -4.96 11.79 -5.31
CA ALA A 93 -5.13 12.25 -6.68
C ALA A 93 -4.83 11.18 -7.76
N ARG A 94 -3.97 10.20 -7.45
CA ARG A 94 -3.71 9.06 -8.33
C ARG A 94 -4.79 7.98 -8.19
N TRP A 95 -5.26 7.76 -6.97
CA TRP A 95 -6.31 6.82 -6.63
C TRP A 95 -7.65 7.19 -7.27
N ASP A 96 -8.02 8.47 -7.24
CA ASP A 96 -9.25 8.99 -7.84
C ASP A 96 -9.29 8.78 -9.37
N LYS A 97 -8.10 8.77 -10.01
CA LYS A 97 -7.99 8.43 -11.44
C LYS A 97 -8.08 6.94 -11.72
N PHE A 98 -7.74 6.11 -10.74
CA PHE A 98 -7.80 4.65 -10.85
C PHE A 98 -9.24 4.14 -10.67
N VAL A 99 -10.02 4.78 -9.80
CA VAL A 99 -11.45 4.47 -9.60
C VAL A 99 -12.29 5.73 -9.88
N PRO A 100 -12.59 6.04 -11.15
CA PRO A 100 -13.27 7.28 -11.54
C PRO A 100 -14.78 7.30 -11.22
N ASP A 101 -15.35 6.19 -10.76
CA ASP A 101 -16.78 6.07 -10.49
C ASP A 101 -17.08 6.40 -9.02
N CYS A 102 -17.60 7.61 -8.79
CA CYS A 102 -17.89 8.13 -7.45
C CYS A 102 -18.96 7.31 -6.72
N ASP A 103 -19.95 6.77 -7.44
CA ASP A 103 -21.00 5.95 -6.85
C ASP A 103 -20.41 4.66 -6.26
N ILE A 104 -19.36 4.15 -6.90
CA ILE A 104 -18.66 2.94 -6.48
C ILE A 104 -17.70 3.23 -5.35
N GLN A 105 -17.06 4.39 -5.34
CA GLN A 105 -16.31 4.84 -4.18
C GLN A 105 -17.23 4.96 -2.95
N ASP A 106 -18.41 5.57 -3.09
CA ASP A 106 -19.37 5.75 -1.99
C ASP A 106 -19.92 4.41 -1.48
N ILE A 107 -20.25 3.47 -2.38
CA ILE A 107 -20.67 2.11 -2.00
C ILE A 107 -19.55 1.39 -1.25
N ILE A 108 -18.31 1.45 -1.75
CA ILE A 108 -17.17 0.79 -1.09
C ILE A 108 -16.89 1.41 0.27
N SER A 109 -16.90 2.74 0.37
CA SER A 109 -16.71 3.46 1.62
C SER A 109 -17.81 3.13 2.63
N GLY A 110 -19.07 3.09 2.21
CA GLY A 110 -20.20 2.68 3.07
C GLY A 110 -20.04 1.25 3.59
N GLN A 111 -19.72 0.30 2.71
CA GLN A 111 -19.48 -1.10 3.11
C GLN A 111 -18.28 -1.27 4.04
N LEU A 112 -17.21 -0.50 3.81
CA LEU A 112 -16.02 -0.53 4.67
C LEU A 112 -16.33 0.01 6.07
N GLU A 113 -17.18 1.03 6.17
CA GLU A 113 -17.62 1.55 7.46
C GLU A 113 -18.55 0.58 8.20
N GLU A 114 -19.45 -0.10 7.49
CA GLU A 114 -20.27 -1.17 8.06
C GLU A 114 -19.44 -2.36 8.53
N TYR A 115 -18.41 -2.74 7.76
CA TYR A 115 -17.43 -3.74 8.14
C TYR A 115 -16.65 -3.34 9.41
N LYS A 116 -16.14 -2.10 9.48
CA LYS A 116 -15.40 -1.60 10.65
C LYS A 116 -16.28 -1.54 11.90
N LYS A 117 -17.54 -1.13 11.75
CA LYS A 117 -18.51 -1.02 12.86
C LYS A 117 -19.15 -2.36 13.21
N ALA A 118 -18.89 -3.43 12.44
CA ALA A 118 -19.54 -4.72 12.55
C ALA A 118 -21.08 -4.56 12.63
N THR A 119 -21.65 -3.81 11.68
CA THR A 119 -23.08 -3.58 11.54
C THR A 119 -23.64 -4.30 10.32
N GLY A 120 -24.97 -4.51 10.26
CA GLY A 120 -25.60 -5.23 9.16
C GLY A 120 -25.16 -6.69 9.09
N ASP A 121 -24.95 -7.22 7.88
CA ASP A 121 -24.53 -8.61 7.64
C ASP A 121 -23.15 -8.91 8.23
N PHE A 122 -22.30 -7.90 8.38
CA PHE A 122 -20.97 -8.00 8.98
C PHE A 122 -20.98 -8.05 10.52
N GLY A 123 -22.12 -7.69 11.13
CA GLY A 123 -22.33 -7.75 12.58
C GLY A 123 -22.79 -9.11 13.11
N MET A 124 -23.03 -10.08 12.23
CA MET A 124 -23.46 -11.41 12.64
C MET A 124 -22.37 -12.10 13.48
N PRO A 125 -22.70 -12.75 14.61
CA PRO A 125 -21.71 -13.44 15.44
C PRO A 125 -20.90 -14.52 14.70
N LEU A 126 -21.43 -15.05 13.60
CA LEU A 126 -20.73 -15.99 12.73
C LEU A 126 -19.73 -15.27 11.80
N ALA A 127 -20.13 -14.14 11.20
CA ALA A 127 -19.28 -13.32 10.36
C ALA A 127 -18.06 -12.79 11.14
N ILE A 128 -18.28 -12.26 12.36
CA ILE A 128 -17.19 -11.77 13.23
C ILE A 128 -16.21 -12.88 13.59
N ARG A 129 -16.69 -14.08 13.96
CA ARG A 129 -15.81 -15.23 14.29
C ARG A 129 -15.04 -15.76 13.10
N GLN A 130 -15.64 -15.74 11.91
CA GLN A 130 -14.97 -16.24 10.71
C GLN A 130 -14.00 -15.23 10.11
N ARG A 131 -14.12 -13.94 10.46
CA ARG A 131 -13.22 -12.86 10.00
C ARG A 131 -11.76 -13.12 10.36
N GLU A 132 -11.52 -13.71 11.53
CA GLU A 132 -10.18 -14.04 12.01
C GLU A 132 -9.70 -15.43 11.59
N ARG A 133 -10.61 -16.28 11.07
CA ARG A 133 -10.29 -17.65 10.62
C ARG A 133 -10.08 -17.77 9.11
N LEU A 134 -10.74 -16.93 8.32
CA LEU A 134 -10.70 -16.98 6.86
C LEU A 134 -9.75 -15.92 6.30
N ASN A 135 -9.15 -16.22 5.14
CA ASN A 135 -8.52 -15.20 4.31
C ASN A 135 -9.57 -14.11 3.99
N PRO A 136 -9.21 -12.81 4.06
CA PRO A 136 -10.09 -11.69 3.70
C PRO A 136 -10.91 -11.91 2.43
N VAL A 137 -10.29 -12.37 1.33
CA VAL A 137 -10.97 -12.60 0.03
C VAL A 137 -12.03 -13.69 0.13
N ALA A 138 -11.75 -14.78 0.85
CA ALA A 138 -12.70 -15.87 1.05
C ALA A 138 -13.87 -15.46 1.97
N TRP A 139 -13.55 -14.69 3.03
CA TRP A 139 -14.56 -14.14 3.93
C TRP A 139 -15.51 -13.18 3.18
N TRP A 140 -14.95 -12.26 2.39
CA TRP A 140 -15.73 -11.35 1.56
C TRP A 140 -16.62 -12.09 0.55
N LYS A 141 -16.15 -13.18 -0.07
CA LYS A 141 -16.99 -14.00 -0.98
C LYS A 141 -18.16 -14.70 -0.28
N GLN A 142 -18.00 -15.07 0.99
CA GLN A 142 -18.98 -15.87 1.72
C GLN A 142 -20.08 -15.03 2.39
N PHE A 143 -19.75 -13.83 2.84
CA PHE A 143 -20.66 -12.98 3.62
C PHE A 143 -21.19 -11.77 2.83
N ARG A 144 -20.70 -11.53 1.61
CA ARG A 144 -21.16 -10.47 0.72
C ARG A 144 -22.12 -11.01 -0.34
N ASN A 145 -23.23 -11.61 0.06
CA ASN A 145 -24.14 -12.25 -0.89
C ASN A 145 -24.91 -11.26 -1.78
N ASP A 146 -24.97 -9.97 -1.45
CA ASP A 146 -25.87 -9.03 -2.15
C ASP A 146 -25.19 -7.89 -2.94
N THR A 147 -23.85 -7.83 -3.05
CA THR A 147 -23.18 -6.73 -3.77
C THR A 147 -22.65 -7.13 -5.15
N GLN A 148 -23.52 -7.13 -6.15
CA GLN A 148 -23.19 -7.39 -7.56
C GLN A 148 -22.15 -6.40 -8.14
N GLU A 149 -22.07 -5.18 -7.62
CA GLU A 149 -21.21 -4.13 -8.19
C GLU A 149 -19.71 -4.45 -8.07
N LEU A 150 -19.31 -5.22 -7.06
CA LEU A 150 -17.90 -5.60 -6.90
C LEU A 150 -17.51 -6.80 -7.76
N GLN A 151 -18.49 -7.60 -8.19
CA GLN A 151 -18.29 -8.60 -9.24
C GLN A 151 -18.23 -7.96 -10.64
N LYS A 152 -18.93 -6.84 -10.86
CA LYS A 152 -18.91 -6.12 -12.16
C LYS A 152 -17.57 -5.45 -12.43
N PHE A 153 -16.87 -4.95 -11.40
CA PHE A 153 -15.53 -4.36 -11.54
C PHE A 153 -14.42 -5.39 -11.72
N GLU A 154 -14.63 -6.63 -11.26
CA GLU A 154 -13.74 -7.76 -11.56
C GLU A 154 -13.64 -8.00 -13.08
N ILE A 155 -14.63 -7.66 -13.92
CA ILE A 155 -14.55 -7.88 -15.37
C ILE A 155 -13.83 -6.71 -16.07
N ARG A 156 -13.89 -5.49 -15.54
CA ARG A 156 -13.38 -4.29 -16.20
C ARG A 156 -11.89 -4.02 -16.00
N ALA A 157 -11.30 -4.53 -14.91
CA ALA A 157 -9.85 -4.45 -14.68
C ALA A 157 -9.02 -5.40 -15.59
N LEU A 158 -9.68 -6.28 -16.35
CA LEU A 158 -9.05 -7.24 -17.27
C LEU A 158 -9.17 -6.84 -18.76
N SER A 159 -9.68 -5.64 -19.07
CA SER A 159 -9.88 -5.16 -20.45
C SER A 159 -9.13 -3.88 -20.76
#